data_AF-A0A5J4Q682-F1
#
_entry.id   AF-A0A5J4Q682-F1
#
_cell.length_a   1.000
_cell.length_b   1.000
_cell.length_c   1.000
_cell.angle_alpha   90.00
_cell.angle_beta   90.00
_cell.angle_gamma   90.00
#
_symmetry.space_group_name_H-M   'P 1'
#
loop_
_entity.id
_entity.type
_entity.pdbx_description
1 polymer ?
#
loop_
_entity_poly.entity_id
_entity_poly.type
_entity_poly.pdbx_seq_one_letter_code
_entity_poly.pdbx_strand_id
1 'polypeptide(L)'
;LGIAMGGRRGTDVARESADLVLLDDSFSSIVEACKLGRRIYGNISKAVMYVIIVHIPFAGLALLPVLFNWPILLYPTHIVFAELVIDPACSIVFEMEPAEKNLFHKPPRKSTEHVLSLFEGIYSAFQGFLILIICVLIFYLNWKFNPDFIGKIDDSGQRLVPRLSLEVLIGMTFCTLLISNMGMIVSNRSKTRSALAMMKIFNPA
;
A
#
# COMPACT_ATOMS: atom_id res chain seq x y z
N LEU A 1 15.31 -19.94 16.57
CA LEU A 1 16.54 -19.18 16.28
C LEU A 1 17.70 -19.81 17.03
N GLY A 2 18.17 -20.95 16.52
CA GLY A 2 19.49 -21.49 16.81
C GLY A 2 20.55 -20.70 16.05
N ILE A 3 21.67 -20.37 16.71
CA ILE A 3 22.77 -19.60 16.13
C ILE A 3 24.04 -20.45 16.19
N ALA A 4 24.70 -20.63 15.05
CA ALA A 4 25.97 -21.34 14.95
C ALA A 4 27.13 -20.42 14.53
N MET A 5 28.34 -20.83 14.88
CA MET A 5 29.59 -20.17 14.49
C MET A 5 30.02 -20.71 13.12
N GLY A 6 30.39 -19.82 12.20
CA GLY A 6 30.70 -20.16 10.81
C GLY A 6 32.16 -20.53 10.57
N GLY A 7 33.07 -19.97 11.37
CA GLY A 7 34.50 -20.23 11.28
C GLY A 7 34.91 -21.57 11.90
N ARG A 8 36.19 -21.68 12.30
CA ARG A 8 36.77 -22.91 12.87
C ARG A 8 36.14 -23.36 14.19
N ARG A 9 35.28 -22.53 14.79
CA ARG A 9 34.62 -22.79 16.08
C ARG A 9 33.33 -23.59 15.97
N GLY A 10 32.68 -23.63 14.81
CA GLY A 10 31.44 -24.37 14.62
C GLY A 10 31.61 -25.66 13.84
N THR A 11 31.03 -26.75 14.35
CA THR A 11 30.96 -28.02 13.64
C THR A 11 29.98 -27.92 12.46
N ASP A 12 30.18 -28.74 11.43
CA ASP A 12 29.28 -28.76 10.26
C ASP A 12 27.83 -29.09 10.68
N VAL A 13 27.67 -30.04 11.62
CA VAL A 13 26.35 -30.41 12.18
C VAL A 13 25.65 -29.22 12.86
N ALA A 14 26.41 -28.39 13.59
CA ALA A 14 25.84 -27.21 14.23
C ALA A 14 25.41 -26.15 13.21
N ARG A 15 26.17 -25.99 12.12
CA ARG A 15 25.83 -25.07 11.02
C ARG A 15 24.61 -25.53 10.24
N GLU A 16 24.49 -26.82 9.95
CA GLU A 16 23.32 -27.38 9.25
C GLU A 16 22.04 -27.35 10.09
N SER A 17 22.17 -27.36 11.42
CA SER A 17 21.02 -27.34 12.34
C SER A 17 20.58 -25.94 12.78
N ALA A 18 21.34 -24.89 12.44
CA ALA A 18 21.08 -23.53 12.90
C ALA A 18 20.24 -22.72 11.91
N ASP A 19 19.42 -21.81 12.45
CA ASP A 19 18.64 -20.85 11.67
C ASP A 19 19.52 -19.68 11.15
N LEU A 20 20.63 -19.41 11.84
CA LEU A 20 21.57 -18.34 11.52
C LEU A 20 23.01 -18.80 11.75
N VAL A 21 23.91 -18.52 10.80
CA VAL A 21 25.34 -18.85 10.91
C VAL A 21 26.18 -17.57 10.88
N LEU A 22 27.03 -17.35 11.89
CA LEU A 22 27.90 -16.19 12.01
C LEU A 22 29.25 -16.45 11.32
N LEU A 23 29.43 -15.95 10.10
CA LEU A 23 30.63 -16.21 9.30
C LEU A 23 31.93 -15.65 9.89
N ASP A 24 31.82 -14.59 10.70
CA ASP A 24 32.93 -13.88 11.32
C ASP A 24 33.23 -14.33 12.76
N ASP A 25 32.48 -15.30 13.27
CA ASP A 25 32.53 -15.77 14.64
C ASP A 25 32.42 -14.64 15.71
N SER A 26 31.69 -13.56 15.39
CA SER A 26 31.53 -12.41 16.29
C SER A 26 30.13 -12.30 16.89
N PHE A 27 30.05 -12.17 18.22
CA PHE A 27 28.79 -11.88 18.92
C PHE A 27 28.19 -10.50 18.54
N SER A 28 29.00 -9.55 18.03
CA SER A 28 28.48 -8.26 17.57
C SER A 28 27.47 -8.43 16.43
N SER A 29 27.68 -9.43 15.58
CA SER A 29 26.85 -9.72 14.41
C SER A 29 25.46 -10.22 14.81
N ILE A 30 25.31 -10.81 16.01
CA ILE A 30 23.99 -11.13 16.60
C ILE A 30 23.23 -9.86 16.94
N VAL A 31 23.91 -8.86 17.50
CA VAL A 31 23.27 -7.57 17.86
C VAL A 31 22.85 -6.83 16.59
N GLU A 32 23.67 -6.85 15.54
CA GLU A 32 23.31 -6.27 14.24
C GLU A 32 22.15 -7.01 13.57
N ALA A 33 22.15 -8.34 13.60
CA ALA A 33 21.04 -9.15 13.11
C ALA A 33 19.74 -8.83 13.86
N CYS A 34 19.79 -8.69 15.19
CA CYS A 34 18.66 -8.25 16.00
C CYS A 34 18.16 -6.85 15.57
N LYS A 35 19.08 -5.91 15.31
CA LYS A 35 18.72 -4.56 14.84
C LYS A 35 18.04 -4.60 13.48
N LEU A 36 18.56 -5.40 12.56
CA LEU A 36 18.01 -5.59 11.22
C LEU A 36 16.62 -6.23 11.27
N GLY A 37 16.45 -7.30 12.05
CA GLY A 37 15.16 -7.96 12.22
C GLY A 37 14.08 -7.02 12.77
N ARG A 38 14.43 -6.16 13.74
CA ARG A 38 13.51 -5.12 14.25
C ARG A 38 13.11 -4.12 13.18
N ARG A 39 14.05 -3.72 12.30
CA ARG A 39 13.77 -2.82 11.17
C ARG A 39 12.82 -3.49 10.17
N ILE A 40 13.15 -4.70 9.73
CA ILE A 40 12.34 -5.47 8.77
C ILE A 40 10.90 -5.61 9.29
N TYR A 41 10.73 -5.98 10.56
CA TYR A 41 9.39 -6.11 11.15
C TYR A 41 8.60 -4.79 11.14
N GLY A 42 9.24 -3.67 11.53
CA GLY A 42 8.60 -2.36 11.49
C GLY A 42 8.17 -1.95 10.08
N ASN A 43 8.98 -2.30 9.09
CA ASN A 43 8.71 -2.06 7.68
C ASN A 43 7.57 -2.93 7.14
N ILE A 44 7.53 -4.22 7.50
CA ILE A 44 6.42 -5.12 7.15
C ILE A 44 5.10 -4.60 7.72
N SER A 45 5.08 -4.13 8.98
CA SER A 45 3.87 -3.54 9.57
C SER A 45 3.35 -2.35 8.73
N LYS A 46 4.24 -1.48 8.24
CA LYS A 46 3.92 -0.36 7.32
C LYS A 46 3.39 -0.84 5.98
N ALA A 47 4.04 -1.82 5.37
CA ALA A 47 3.61 -2.41 4.11
C ALA A 47 2.19 -3.00 4.23
N VAL A 48 1.92 -3.78 5.30
CA VAL A 48 0.60 -4.36 5.54
C VAL A 48 -0.48 -3.29 5.73
N MET A 49 -0.19 -2.21 6.48
CA MET A 49 -1.13 -1.08 6.59
C MET A 49 -1.42 -0.44 5.23
N TYR A 50 -0.40 -0.24 4.40
CA TYR A 50 -0.55 0.34 3.07
C TYR A 50 -1.37 -0.55 2.14
N VAL A 51 -1.14 -1.87 2.16
CA VAL A 51 -1.94 -2.85 1.41
C VAL A 51 -3.43 -2.72 1.75
N ILE A 52 -3.78 -2.62 3.04
CA ILE A 52 -5.18 -2.45 3.46
C ILE A 52 -5.77 -1.14 2.92
N ILE A 53 -5.01 -0.05 3.04
CA ILE A 53 -5.46 1.29 2.58
C ILE A 53 -5.78 1.26 1.09
N VAL A 54 -4.89 0.70 0.27
CA VAL A 54 -5.00 0.77 -1.19
C VAL A 54 -6.08 -0.16 -1.73
N HIS A 55 -6.27 -1.33 -1.13
CA HIS A 55 -7.23 -2.33 -1.62
C HIS A 55 -8.70 -1.97 -1.34
N ILE A 56 -8.98 -1.14 -0.33
CA ILE A 56 -10.38 -0.75 -0.01
C ILE A 56 -11.03 0.04 -1.15
N PRO A 57 -10.41 1.09 -1.71
CA PRO A 57 -10.92 1.75 -2.91
C PRO A 57 -11.13 0.80 -4.09
N PHE A 58 -10.21 -0.12 -4.37
CA PHE A 58 -10.36 -1.08 -5.48
C PHE A 58 -11.57 -1.99 -5.27
N ALA A 59 -11.68 -2.60 -4.09
CA ALA A 59 -12.82 -3.45 -3.74
C ALA A 59 -14.14 -2.67 -3.81
N GLY A 60 -14.17 -1.45 -3.26
CA GLY A 60 -15.35 -0.59 -3.28
C GLY A 60 -15.77 -0.19 -4.68
N LEU A 61 -14.85 0.31 -5.50
CA LEU A 61 -15.14 0.75 -6.87
C LEU A 61 -15.51 -0.42 -7.79
N ALA A 62 -15.03 -1.64 -7.52
CA ALA A 62 -15.46 -2.84 -8.23
C ALA A 62 -16.86 -3.33 -7.79
N LEU A 63 -17.19 -3.21 -6.50
CA LEU A 63 -18.43 -3.75 -5.93
C LEU A 63 -19.63 -2.79 -6.06
N LEU A 64 -19.43 -1.49 -5.86
CA LEU A 64 -20.50 -0.48 -5.88
C LEU A 64 -21.35 -0.49 -7.16
N PRO A 65 -20.78 -0.65 -8.38
CA PRO A 65 -21.56 -0.72 -9.61
C PRO A 65 -22.60 -1.83 -9.61
N VAL A 66 -22.22 -2.99 -9.08
CA VAL A 66 -23.09 -4.17 -9.03
C VAL A 66 -24.22 -3.97 -8.00
N LEU A 67 -23.92 -3.34 -6.87
CA LEU A 67 -24.90 -3.10 -5.80
C LEU A 67 -25.93 -2.02 -6.14
N PHE A 68 -25.51 -0.95 -6.81
CA PHE A 68 -26.35 0.21 -7.10
C PHE A 68 -26.81 0.30 -8.56
N ASN A 69 -26.52 -0.73 -9.37
CA ASN A 69 -26.78 -0.75 -10.81
C ASN A 69 -26.18 0.48 -11.53
N TRP A 70 -24.99 0.88 -11.12
CA TRP A 70 -24.24 1.97 -11.76
C TRP A 70 -23.41 1.43 -12.93
N PRO A 71 -23.00 2.30 -13.87
CA PRO A 71 -22.01 1.90 -14.86
C PRO A 71 -20.72 1.44 -14.17
N ILE A 72 -19.97 0.59 -14.87
CA ILE A 72 -18.68 0.08 -14.42
C ILE A 72 -17.76 1.27 -14.08
N LEU A 73 -17.21 1.29 -12.87
CA LEU A 73 -16.29 2.34 -12.41
C LEU A 73 -14.82 1.98 -12.65
N LEU A 74 -14.50 0.69 -12.71
CA LEU A 74 -13.17 0.16 -12.98
C LEU A 74 -13.29 -1.09 -13.85
N TYR A 75 -12.57 -1.09 -14.97
CA TYR A 75 -12.40 -2.31 -15.75
C TYR A 75 -11.36 -3.24 -15.10
N PRO A 76 -11.46 -4.56 -15.30
CA PRO A 76 -10.44 -5.50 -14.82
C PRO A 76 -9.03 -5.13 -15.27
N THR A 77 -8.87 -4.58 -16.47
CA THR A 77 -7.60 -4.10 -17.00
C THR A 77 -7.00 -2.95 -16.19
N HIS A 78 -7.82 -2.03 -15.68
CA HIS A 78 -7.36 -0.94 -14.81
C HIS A 78 -6.84 -1.46 -13.47
N ILE A 79 -7.53 -2.46 -12.90
CA ILE A 79 -7.11 -3.10 -11.64
C ILE A 79 -5.75 -3.77 -11.84
N VAL A 80 -5.63 -4.66 -12.84
CA VAL A 80 -4.37 -5.37 -13.12
C VAL A 80 -3.23 -4.40 -13.40
N PHE A 81 -3.46 -3.36 -14.20
CA PHE A 81 -2.45 -2.35 -14.48
C PHE A 81 -2.00 -1.62 -13.22
N ALA A 82 -2.94 -1.24 -12.34
CA ALA A 82 -2.59 -0.56 -11.11
C ALA A 82 -1.82 -1.46 -10.13
N GLU A 83 -2.24 -2.71 -9.95
CA GLU A 83 -1.56 -3.68 -9.07
C GLU A 83 -0.12 -3.95 -9.51
N LEU A 84 0.13 -4.05 -10.83
CA LEU A 84 1.48 -4.19 -11.38
C LEU A 84 2.43 -3.04 -11.01
N VAL A 85 1.89 -1.87 -10.68
CA VAL A 85 2.68 -0.71 -10.26
C VAL A 85 2.72 -0.59 -8.74
N ILE A 86 1.58 -0.82 -8.07
CA ILE A 86 1.41 -0.60 -6.64
C ILE A 86 2.20 -1.62 -5.82
N ASP A 87 2.19 -2.90 -6.20
CA ASP A 87 2.86 -3.96 -5.44
C ASP A 87 4.39 -3.80 -5.41
N PRO A 88 5.07 -3.60 -6.56
CA PRO A 88 6.51 -3.32 -6.53
C PRO A 88 6.85 -2.01 -5.82
N ALA A 89 6.03 -0.97 -6.01
CA ALA A 89 6.23 0.30 -5.30
C ALA A 89 6.12 0.11 -3.78
N CYS A 90 5.20 -0.72 -3.30
CA CYS A 90 5.06 -1.02 -1.88
C CYS A 90 6.32 -1.69 -1.32
N SER A 91 6.83 -2.74 -1.99
CA SER A 91 8.05 -3.43 -1.57
C SER A 91 9.23 -2.46 -1.50
N ILE A 92 9.49 -1.71 -2.57
CA ILE A 92 10.63 -0.79 -2.63
C ILE A 92 10.49 0.32 -1.59
N VAL A 93 9.32 0.95 -1.48
CA VAL A 93 9.16 2.13 -0.62
C VAL A 93 9.11 1.76 0.86
N PHE A 94 8.37 0.72 1.23
CA PHE A 94 8.14 0.39 2.63
C PHE A 94 9.15 -0.61 3.18
N GLU A 95 9.60 -1.60 2.41
CA GLU A 95 10.55 -2.61 2.90
C GLU A 95 11.97 -2.05 3.00
N MET A 96 12.36 -1.14 2.11
CA MET A 96 13.70 -0.51 2.14
C MET A 96 13.79 0.71 3.06
N GLU A 97 12.69 1.15 3.67
CA GLU A 97 12.68 2.35 4.52
C GLU A 97 13.68 2.21 5.69
N PRO A 98 14.45 3.27 6.03
CA PRO A 98 15.37 3.24 7.17
C PRO A 98 14.63 3.02 8.50
N ALA A 99 15.35 2.44 9.46
CA ALA A 99 14.83 2.21 10.80
C ALA A 99 14.37 3.52 11.47
N GLU A 100 13.24 3.47 12.18
CA GLU A 100 12.76 4.64 12.93
C GLU A 100 13.76 5.02 14.03
N LYS A 101 13.94 6.34 14.26
CA LYS A 101 14.95 6.88 15.19
C LYS A 101 14.90 6.27 16.60
N ASN A 102 13.72 5.92 17.08
CA ASN A 102 13.51 5.39 18.42
C ASN A 102 13.27 3.88 18.45
N LEU A 103 13.48 3.19 17.33
CA LEU A 103 13.21 1.76 17.22
C LEU A 103 14.01 0.99 18.28
N PHE A 104 15.28 1.34 18.49
CA PHE A 104 16.16 0.59 19.37
C PHE A 104 15.95 0.86 20.88
N HIS A 105 15.31 1.98 21.23
CA HIS A 105 14.99 2.33 22.62
C HIS A 105 13.72 1.65 23.14
N LYS A 106 12.90 1.05 22.27
CA LYS A 106 11.73 0.27 22.67
C LYS A 106 12.16 -1.11 23.19
N PRO A 107 11.44 -1.69 24.16
CA PRO A 107 11.68 -3.07 24.59
C PRO A 107 11.41 -4.07 23.45
N PRO A 108 11.93 -5.31 23.54
CA PRO A 108 11.56 -6.39 22.63
C PRO A 108 10.04 -6.61 22.64
N ARG A 109 9.49 -6.85 21.45
CA ARG A 109 8.07 -7.11 21.25
C ARG A 109 7.67 -8.43 21.91
N LYS A 110 6.45 -8.50 22.45
CA LYS A 110 5.89 -9.77 22.93
C LYS A 110 5.54 -10.66 21.74
N SER A 111 5.78 -11.97 21.86
CA SER A 111 5.46 -12.94 20.80
C SER A 111 3.95 -13.02 20.49
N THR A 112 3.10 -12.61 21.43
CA THR A 112 1.64 -12.63 21.33
C THR A 112 1.07 -11.40 20.64
N GLU A 113 1.86 -10.37 20.40
CA GLU A 113 1.38 -9.19 19.67
C GLU A 113 1.16 -9.57 18.19
N HIS A 114 0.26 -8.87 17.51
CA HIS A 114 0.09 -9.02 16.06
C HIS A 114 1.02 -8.06 15.30
N VAL A 115 1.24 -8.34 14.01
CA VAL A 115 1.96 -7.44 13.08
C VAL A 115 1.23 -6.12 12.89
N LEU A 116 -0.10 -6.21 12.91
CA LEU A 116 -1.00 -5.09 12.82
C LEU A 116 -1.88 -5.08 14.07
N SER A 117 -1.85 -4.00 14.83
CA SER A 117 -2.81 -3.82 15.92
C SER A 117 -4.20 -3.53 15.35
N LEU A 118 -5.26 -3.88 16.09
CA LEU A 118 -6.63 -3.61 15.65
C LEU A 118 -6.85 -2.11 15.35
N PHE A 119 -6.28 -1.24 16.16
CA PHE A 119 -6.34 0.22 15.96
C PHE A 119 -5.67 0.65 14.67
N GLU A 120 -4.47 0.14 14.37
CA GLU A 120 -3.78 0.41 13.10
C GLU A 120 -4.58 -0.12 11.90
N GLY A 121 -5.17 -1.30 12.02
CA GLY A 121 -6.02 -1.86 10.96
C GLY A 121 -7.28 -1.03 10.69
N ILE A 122 -7.97 -0.58 11.74
CA ILE A 122 -9.14 0.31 11.60
C ILE A 122 -8.73 1.66 11.02
N TYR A 123 -7.60 2.21 11.45
CA TYR A 123 -7.08 3.48 10.93
C TYR A 123 -6.74 3.39 9.44
N SER A 124 -6.03 2.33 9.03
CA SER A 124 -5.77 2.01 7.62
C SER A 124 -7.08 1.85 6.83
N ALA A 125 -8.05 1.14 7.41
CA ALA A 125 -9.32 0.93 6.74
C ALA A 125 -10.10 2.23 6.54
N PHE A 126 -10.11 3.10 7.54
CA PHE A 126 -10.73 4.41 7.48
C PHE A 126 -10.09 5.30 6.41
N GLN A 127 -8.76 5.31 6.32
CA GLN A 127 -8.06 6.04 5.26
C GLN A 127 -8.42 5.54 3.85
N GLY A 128 -8.44 4.22 3.63
CA GLY A 128 -8.87 3.64 2.36
C GLY A 128 -10.33 4.00 2.04
N PHE A 129 -11.21 3.99 3.04
CA PHE A 129 -12.60 4.39 2.88
C PHE A 129 -12.77 5.86 2.50
N LEU A 130 -11.96 6.78 3.03
CA LEU A 130 -11.97 8.18 2.62
C LEU A 130 -11.62 8.36 1.14
N ILE A 131 -10.64 7.60 0.64
CA ILE A 131 -10.25 7.64 -0.78
C ILE A 131 -11.38 7.09 -1.66
N LEU A 132 -12.04 6.01 -1.22
CA LEU A 132 -13.21 5.49 -1.89
C LEU A 132 -14.31 6.56 -2.00
N ILE A 133 -14.62 7.26 -0.90
CA ILE A 133 -15.59 8.36 -0.91
C ILE A 133 -15.19 9.45 -1.90
N ILE A 134 -13.91 9.85 -1.93
CA ILE A 134 -13.41 10.88 -2.85
C ILE A 134 -13.59 10.43 -4.32
N CYS A 135 -13.23 9.19 -4.65
CA CYS A 135 -13.38 8.65 -6.00
C CYS A 135 -14.85 8.58 -6.43
N VAL A 136 -15.72 8.10 -5.54
CA VAL A 136 -17.17 8.02 -5.77
C VAL A 136 -17.79 9.41 -5.89
N LEU A 137 -17.37 10.37 -5.07
CA LEU A 137 -17.86 11.74 -5.13
C LEU A 137 -17.48 12.40 -6.46
N ILE A 138 -16.23 12.24 -6.90
CA ILE A 138 -15.78 12.78 -8.21
C ILE A 138 -16.58 12.14 -9.34
N PHE A 139 -16.78 10.83 -9.30
CA PHE A 139 -17.63 10.14 -10.29
C PHE A 139 -19.06 10.70 -10.28
N TYR A 140 -19.68 10.78 -9.10
CA TYR A 140 -21.06 11.24 -8.93
C TYR A 140 -21.26 12.70 -9.36
N LEU A 141 -20.34 13.60 -9.01
CA LEU A 141 -20.39 15.00 -9.44
C LEU A 141 -20.29 15.10 -10.96
N ASN A 142 -19.34 14.40 -11.59
CA ASN A 142 -19.22 14.41 -13.05
C ASN A 142 -20.45 13.83 -13.74
N TRP A 143 -21.03 12.78 -13.17
CA TRP A 143 -22.29 12.20 -13.64
C TRP A 143 -23.46 13.19 -13.57
N LYS A 144 -23.59 13.91 -12.44
CA LYS A 144 -24.68 14.87 -12.20
C LYS A 144 -24.55 16.13 -13.05
N PHE A 145 -23.34 16.66 -13.22
CA PHE A 145 -23.09 17.90 -13.95
C PHE A 145 -23.05 17.70 -15.47
N ASN A 146 -22.83 16.48 -15.96
CA ASN A 146 -22.81 16.16 -17.40
C ASN A 146 -23.89 15.11 -17.75
N PRO A 147 -25.20 15.40 -17.61
CA PRO A 147 -26.27 14.42 -17.79
C PRO A 147 -26.42 13.89 -19.23
N ASP A 148 -25.69 14.43 -20.21
CA ASP A 148 -25.68 13.94 -21.60
C ASP A 148 -25.03 12.55 -21.77
N PHE A 149 -24.64 11.89 -20.67
CA PHE A 149 -24.23 10.47 -20.62
C PHE A 149 -25.34 9.50 -21.09
N ILE A 150 -26.60 9.85 -20.85
CA ILE A 150 -27.74 9.11 -21.39
C ILE A 150 -27.92 9.64 -22.80
N GLY A 151 -27.32 8.96 -23.77
CA GLY A 151 -27.31 9.37 -25.17
C GLY A 151 -28.66 9.93 -25.61
N LYS A 152 -28.74 11.25 -25.75
CA LYS A 152 -29.87 11.88 -26.40
C LYS A 152 -29.79 11.48 -27.87
N ILE A 153 -30.87 10.89 -28.35
CA ILE A 153 -31.08 10.71 -29.78
C ILE A 153 -31.58 12.07 -30.25
N ASP A 154 -30.89 12.69 -31.21
CA ASP A 154 -31.41 13.88 -31.89
C ASP A 154 -32.76 13.53 -32.55
N ASP A 155 -33.64 14.50 -32.79
CA ASP A 155 -34.92 14.28 -33.49
C ASP A 155 -34.72 13.67 -34.90
N SER A 156 -33.48 13.73 -35.42
CA SER A 156 -32.99 13.11 -36.65
C SER A 156 -32.58 11.62 -36.53
N GLY A 157 -32.72 10.98 -35.37
CA GLY A 157 -32.35 9.58 -35.15
C GLY A 157 -30.84 9.29 -35.02
N GLN A 158 -29.99 10.32 -35.02
CA GLN A 158 -28.56 10.17 -34.77
C GLN A 158 -28.28 10.19 -33.27
N ARG A 159 -27.47 9.23 -32.79
CA ARG A 159 -26.90 9.28 -31.45
C ARG A 159 -25.97 10.49 -31.39
N LEU A 160 -26.33 11.51 -30.63
CA LEU A 160 -25.42 12.61 -30.31
C LEU A 160 -24.20 11.98 -29.63
N VAL A 161 -23.02 12.12 -30.25
CA VAL A 161 -21.75 11.75 -29.62
C VAL A 161 -21.66 12.57 -28.33
N PRO A 162 -21.63 11.92 -27.14
CA PRO A 162 -21.56 12.65 -25.88
C PRO A 162 -20.33 13.55 -25.90
N ARG A 163 -20.44 14.81 -25.43
CA ARG A 163 -19.28 15.69 -25.23
C ARG A 163 -18.23 15.09 -24.27
N LEU A 164 -18.64 14.13 -23.44
CA LEU A 164 -17.78 13.37 -22.53
C LEU A 164 -18.21 11.89 -22.59
N SER A 165 -17.37 11.01 -23.14
CA SER A 165 -17.68 9.57 -23.22
C SER A 165 -17.56 8.93 -21.83
N LEU A 166 -18.31 7.85 -21.59
CA LEU A 166 -18.26 7.06 -20.35
C LEU A 166 -16.83 6.58 -20.02
N GLU A 167 -16.03 6.34 -21.05
CA GLU A 167 -14.62 6.00 -20.95
C GLU A 167 -13.78 7.12 -20.31
N VAL A 168 -14.06 8.39 -20.64
CA VAL A 168 -13.36 9.54 -20.05
C VAL A 168 -13.69 9.65 -18.56
N LEU A 169 -14.94 9.40 -18.16
CA LEU A 169 -15.34 9.43 -16.76
C LEU A 169 -14.65 8.34 -15.94
N ILE A 170 -14.64 7.10 -16.46
CA ILE A 170 -13.89 5.99 -15.84
C ILE A 170 -12.40 6.35 -15.77
N GLY A 171 -11.83 6.92 -16.83
CA GLY A 171 -10.43 7.36 -16.86
C GLY A 171 -10.12 8.41 -15.80
N MET A 172 -11.01 9.38 -15.59
CA MET A 172 -10.86 10.40 -14.54
C MET A 172 -10.92 9.81 -13.13
N THR A 173 -11.88 8.90 -12.87
CA THR A 173 -11.96 8.17 -11.60
C THR A 173 -10.69 7.33 -11.38
N PHE A 174 -10.19 6.67 -12.42
CA PHE A 174 -8.97 5.88 -12.35
C PHE A 174 -7.72 6.74 -12.08
N CYS A 175 -7.56 7.87 -12.79
CA CYS A 175 -6.47 8.81 -12.53
C CYS A 175 -6.53 9.38 -11.11
N THR A 176 -7.73 9.71 -10.62
CA THR A 176 -7.93 10.18 -9.24
C THR A 176 -7.48 9.14 -8.23
N LEU A 177 -7.83 7.87 -8.47
CA LEU A 177 -7.42 6.75 -7.63
C LEU A 177 -5.89 6.61 -7.60
N LEU A 178 -5.24 6.64 -8.77
CA LEU A 178 -3.77 6.56 -8.86
C LEU A 178 -3.08 7.71 -8.13
N ILE A 179 -3.52 8.96 -8.35
CA ILE A 179 -2.95 10.14 -7.68
C ILE A 179 -3.14 10.04 -6.17
N SER A 180 -4.32 9.61 -5.71
CA SER A 180 -4.60 9.41 -4.29
C SER A 180 -3.68 8.35 -3.69
N ASN A 181 -3.48 7.23 -4.38
CA ASN A 181 -2.57 6.16 -3.94
C ASN A 181 -1.12 6.65 -3.84
N MET A 182 -0.63 7.42 -4.82
CA MET A 182 0.70 8.05 -4.72
C MET A 182 0.81 8.97 -3.50
N GLY A 183 -0.23 9.76 -3.21
CA GLY A 183 -0.30 10.57 -1.99
C GLY A 183 -0.24 9.73 -0.71
N MET A 184 -0.92 8.57 -0.70
CA MET A 184 -0.93 7.66 0.44
C MET A 184 0.40 6.97 0.68
N ILE A 185 1.14 6.64 -0.39
CA ILE A 185 2.51 6.13 -0.27
C ILE A 185 3.33 7.14 0.55
N VAL A 186 3.34 8.40 0.15
CA VAL A 186 4.12 9.45 0.84
C VAL A 186 3.63 9.66 2.27
N SER A 187 2.32 9.67 2.50
CA SER A 187 1.72 9.88 3.82
C SER A 187 2.04 8.75 4.82
N ASN A 188 2.02 7.51 4.36
CA ASN A 188 2.19 6.34 5.23
C ASN A 188 3.64 5.88 5.40
N ARG A 189 4.61 6.48 4.70
CA ARG A 189 6.05 6.21 4.92
C ARG A 189 6.49 6.45 6.37
N SER A 190 5.81 7.36 7.09
CA SER A 190 6.13 7.69 8.48
C SER A 190 4.92 7.66 9.41
N LYS A 191 5.05 6.99 10.56
CA LYS A 191 4.09 7.07 11.67
C LYS A 191 4.21 8.35 12.50
N THR A 192 5.31 9.10 12.36
CA THR A 192 5.67 10.20 13.30
C THR A 192 5.98 11.53 12.62
N ARG A 193 6.01 11.58 11.28
CA ARG A 193 6.37 12.78 10.52
C ARG A 193 5.30 13.06 9.48
N SER A 194 5.01 14.33 9.25
CA SER A 194 4.09 14.75 8.21
C SER A 194 4.62 14.41 6.81
N ALA A 195 3.71 14.17 5.87
CA ALA A 195 4.03 13.83 4.47
C ALA A 195 5.00 14.84 3.82
N LEU A 196 4.84 16.13 4.12
CA LEU A 196 5.71 17.21 3.61
C LEU A 196 7.15 17.13 4.14
N ALA A 197 7.32 16.68 5.39
CA ALA A 197 8.64 16.46 5.98
C ALA A 197 9.30 15.19 5.41
N MET A 198 8.51 14.20 5.00
CA MET A 198 9.03 12.98 4.36
C MET A 198 9.45 13.18 2.91
N MET A 199 8.80 14.06 2.14
CA MET A 199 9.26 14.40 0.77
C MET A 199 10.68 14.95 0.72
N LYS A 200 11.17 15.55 1.81
CA LYS A 200 12.54 16.09 1.90
C LYS A 200 13.59 15.04 2.30
N ILE A 201 13.16 13.84 2.65
CA ILE A 201 14.06 12.76 3.09
C ILE A 201 14.15 11.75 1.97
N PHE A 202 15.32 11.72 1.35
CA PHE A 202 15.65 10.77 0.30
C PHE A 202 15.56 9.35 0.85
N ASN A 203 14.75 8.50 0.21
CA ASN A 203 14.87 7.06 0.38
C ASN A 203 16.07 6.63 -0.47
N PRO A 204 17.11 5.98 0.06
CA PRO A 204 18.21 5.46 -0.76
C PRO A 204 17.84 4.22 -1.59
N ALA A 205 16.54 3.95 -1.77
CA ALA A 205 16.05 2.90 -2.66
C ALA A 205 16.30 3.27 -4.13
#